data_AF-A0A4R7UW04-F1
#
_entry.id   AF-A0A4R7UW04-F1
#
_cell.length_a   1.000
_cell.length_b   1.000
_cell.length_c   1.000
_cell.angle_alpha   90.00
_cell.angle_beta   90.00
_cell.angle_gamma   90.00
#
_symmetry.space_group_name_H-M   'P 1'
#
loop_
_entity.id
_entity.type
_entity.pdbx_description
1 polymer ?
#
loop_
_entity_poly.entity_id
_entity_poly.type
_entity_poly.pdbx_seq_one_letter_code
_entity_poly.pdbx_strand_id
1 'polypeptide(L)'
;MTTRTTATAVAVATAAAVVQYTVPAAIPALQRDPTTTGEWWRLVTPLFVQTLGWYQVATNLVTLALVGAVTERLLGGVRWAVLFAAGTVGGQLAAFAMREPGGGDSIAICGLAGGLVVWLLAERADTAADVWATGVVVCYVAALTGWGLGGVRVAAVAVVAAALVVPFARRAALACAVGCALALAVAADLHGVSLLSGMALQAYRQLFQAPQQSAVPPA
;
A
#
# COMPACT_ATOMS: atom_id res chain seq x y z
N MET A 1 10.93 10.16 -16.80
CA MET A 1 10.00 9.01 -16.76
C MET A 1 8.61 9.53 -16.47
N THR A 2 7.61 9.20 -17.30
CA THR A 2 6.23 9.67 -17.14
C THR A 2 5.47 8.77 -16.16
N THR A 3 4.93 9.33 -15.07
CA THR A 3 4.10 8.64 -14.06
C THR A 3 2.67 8.43 -14.58
N ARG A 4 2.52 7.67 -15.67
CA ARG A 4 1.20 7.51 -16.33
C ARG A 4 0.29 6.61 -15.51
N THR A 5 0.81 5.57 -14.89
CA THR A 5 0.00 4.60 -14.15
C THR A 5 -0.54 5.21 -12.86
N THR A 6 0.32 5.87 -12.08
CA THR A 6 -0.08 6.55 -10.83
C THR A 6 -1.07 7.67 -11.11
N ALA A 7 -0.80 8.51 -12.13
CA ALA A 7 -1.71 9.60 -12.49
C ALA A 7 -3.08 9.06 -12.92
N THR A 8 -3.11 7.96 -13.68
CA THR A 8 -4.36 7.29 -14.07
C THR A 8 -5.11 6.77 -12.84
N ALA A 9 -4.42 6.10 -11.91
CA ALA A 9 -5.05 5.59 -10.69
C ALA A 9 -5.62 6.72 -9.81
N VAL A 10 -4.86 7.82 -9.63
CA VAL A 10 -5.33 9.01 -8.90
C VAL A 10 -6.53 9.64 -9.59
N ALA A 11 -6.53 9.74 -10.92
CA ALA A 11 -7.66 10.27 -11.69
C ALA A 11 -8.92 9.40 -11.52
N VAL A 12 -8.76 8.07 -11.56
CA VAL A 12 -9.86 7.12 -11.33
C VAL A 12 -10.40 7.23 -9.90
N ALA A 13 -9.52 7.26 -8.89
CA ALA A 13 -9.93 7.42 -7.49
C ALA A 13 -10.63 8.78 -7.25
N THR A 14 -10.17 9.84 -7.92
CA THR A 14 -10.81 11.16 -7.88
C THR A 14 -12.18 11.15 -8.53
N ALA A 15 -12.33 10.54 -9.70
CA ALA A 15 -13.62 10.40 -10.37
C ALA A 15 -14.61 9.59 -9.52
N ALA A 16 -14.14 8.50 -8.90
CA ALA A 16 -14.94 7.71 -7.98
C ALA A 16 -15.37 8.50 -6.75
N ALA A 17 -14.47 9.32 -6.18
CA ALA A 17 -14.78 10.25 -5.11
C ALA A 17 -15.88 11.27 -5.51
N VAL A 18 -15.79 11.84 -6.71
CA VAL A 18 -16.84 12.74 -7.25
C VAL A 18 -18.17 12.01 -7.38
N VAL A 19 -18.17 10.79 -7.90
CA VAL A 19 -19.39 9.97 -8.03
C VAL A 19 -20.04 9.71 -6.67
N GLN A 20 -19.29 9.32 -5.63
CA GLN A 20 -19.91 9.07 -4.32
C GLN A 20 -20.46 10.35 -3.65
N TYR A 21 -19.89 11.53 -3.91
CA TYR A 21 -20.42 12.79 -3.36
C TYR A 21 -21.62 13.31 -4.14
N THR A 22 -21.70 13.03 -5.44
CA THR A 22 -22.84 13.41 -6.30
C THR A 22 -23.97 12.40 -6.23
N VAL A 23 -23.65 11.13 -5.98
CA VAL A 23 -24.57 10.00 -5.86
C VAL A 23 -24.27 9.26 -4.55
N PRO A 24 -24.77 9.74 -3.39
CA PRO A 24 -24.50 9.11 -2.09
C PRO A 24 -24.91 7.64 -2.01
N ALA A 25 -25.91 7.21 -2.80
CA ALA A 25 -26.33 5.82 -2.92
C ALA A 25 -25.24 4.90 -3.50
N ALA A 26 -24.21 5.44 -4.15
CA ALA A 26 -23.08 4.67 -4.66
C ALA A 26 -22.30 3.98 -3.52
N ILE A 27 -22.23 4.60 -2.34
CA ILE A 27 -21.50 4.03 -1.19
C ILE A 27 -22.13 2.68 -0.76
N PRO A 28 -23.38 2.60 -0.30
CA PRO A 28 -23.98 1.33 0.11
C PRO A 28 -24.09 0.32 -1.05
N ALA A 29 -24.17 0.76 -2.31
CA ALA A 29 -24.22 -0.12 -3.47
C ALA A 29 -22.87 -0.79 -3.80
N LEU A 30 -21.74 -0.11 -3.53
CA LEU A 30 -20.41 -0.53 -3.98
C LEU A 30 -19.45 -0.92 -2.85
N GLN A 31 -19.72 -0.53 -1.61
CA GLN A 31 -18.89 -0.86 -0.46
C GLN A 31 -18.85 -2.36 -0.19
N ARG A 32 -17.90 -2.81 0.61
CA ARG A 32 -17.86 -4.19 1.09
C ARG A 32 -18.99 -4.38 2.08
N ASP A 33 -19.77 -5.43 1.87
CA ASP A 33 -20.81 -5.87 2.80
C ASP A 33 -20.70 -7.39 2.96
N PRO A 34 -20.21 -7.89 4.11
CA PRO A 34 -20.06 -9.32 4.35
C PRO A 34 -21.38 -10.05 4.65
N THR A 35 -22.51 -9.34 4.67
CA THR A 35 -23.84 -9.93 4.91
C THR A 35 -24.58 -10.29 3.63
N THR A 36 -24.22 -9.65 2.50
CA THR A 36 -24.82 -9.90 1.19
C THR A 36 -24.23 -11.14 0.53
N THR A 37 -25.09 -12.02 0.01
CA THR A 37 -24.69 -13.19 -0.79
C THR A 37 -24.98 -12.92 -2.27
N GLY A 38 -24.13 -13.44 -3.17
CA GLY A 38 -24.31 -13.29 -4.62
C GLY A 38 -23.81 -11.97 -5.22
N GLU A 39 -23.42 -10.98 -4.40
CA GLU A 39 -22.94 -9.66 -4.85
C GLU A 39 -21.42 -9.66 -5.11
N TRP A 40 -20.98 -10.51 -6.05
CA TRP A 40 -19.57 -10.74 -6.35
C TRP A 40 -18.78 -9.49 -6.74
N TRP A 41 -19.44 -8.45 -7.26
CA TRP A 41 -18.78 -7.18 -7.60
C TRP A 41 -18.18 -6.50 -6.36
N ARG A 42 -18.73 -6.75 -5.17
CA ARG A 42 -18.19 -6.24 -3.89
C ARG A 42 -16.82 -6.80 -3.52
N LEU A 43 -16.29 -7.75 -4.28
CA LEU A 43 -14.89 -8.14 -4.20
C LEU A 43 -13.95 -7.06 -4.77
N VAL A 44 -14.44 -6.20 -5.68
CA VAL A 44 -13.64 -5.23 -6.42
C VAL A 44 -14.11 -3.81 -6.21
N THR A 45 -15.42 -3.57 -6.24
CA THR A 45 -16.00 -2.23 -6.15
C THR A 45 -15.66 -1.43 -4.89
N PRO A 46 -15.33 -2.03 -3.73
CA PRO A 46 -14.95 -1.25 -2.55
C PRO A 46 -13.69 -0.40 -2.72
N LEU A 47 -12.86 -0.67 -3.74
CA LEU A 47 -11.73 0.18 -4.09
C LEU A 47 -12.15 1.59 -4.57
N PHE A 48 -13.39 1.73 -5.05
CA PHE A 48 -13.91 2.98 -5.63
C PHE A 48 -14.76 3.79 -4.65
N VAL A 49 -14.89 3.37 -3.39
CA VAL A 49 -15.69 4.10 -2.41
C VAL A 49 -14.93 4.33 -1.12
N GLN A 50 -15.09 5.54 -0.59
CA GLN A 50 -14.43 6.04 0.61
C GLN A 50 -15.52 6.23 1.68
N THR A 51 -15.68 5.22 2.54
CA THR A 51 -16.78 5.14 3.52
C THR A 51 -16.58 6.01 4.76
N LEU A 52 -15.36 6.48 4.99
CA LEU A 52 -15.01 7.33 6.12
C LEU A 52 -15.13 8.84 5.79
N GLY A 53 -15.57 9.20 4.59
CA GLY A 53 -15.81 10.59 4.19
C GLY A 53 -14.56 11.33 3.70
N TRP A 54 -14.60 12.66 3.75
CA TRP A 54 -13.66 13.53 3.02
C TRP A 54 -12.20 13.36 3.43
N TYR A 55 -11.93 13.06 4.70
CA TYR A 55 -10.56 12.90 5.17
C TYR A 55 -9.91 11.64 4.60
N GLN A 56 -10.67 10.56 4.41
CA GLN A 56 -10.17 9.33 3.78
C GLN A 56 -9.90 9.56 2.30
N VAL A 57 -10.79 10.27 1.60
CA VAL A 57 -10.57 10.71 0.21
C VAL A 57 -9.25 11.47 0.10
N ALA A 58 -9.07 12.52 0.91
CA ALA A 58 -7.87 13.36 0.86
C ALA A 58 -6.60 12.55 1.18
N THR A 59 -6.64 11.75 2.25
CA THR A 59 -5.48 10.97 2.69
C THR A 59 -5.09 9.92 1.66
N ASN A 60 -6.05 9.19 1.10
CA ASN A 60 -5.76 8.15 0.12
C ASN A 60 -5.29 8.74 -1.22
N LEU A 61 -5.88 9.85 -1.69
CA LEU A 61 -5.39 10.50 -2.91
C LEU A 61 -3.94 10.99 -2.78
N VAL A 62 -3.61 11.61 -1.64
CA VAL A 62 -2.24 12.08 -1.37
C VAL A 62 -1.28 10.90 -1.26
N THR A 63 -1.64 9.86 -0.49
CA THR A 63 -0.76 8.70 -0.31
C THR A 63 -0.62 7.86 -1.57
N LEU A 64 -1.68 7.71 -2.37
CA LEU A 64 -1.63 7.07 -3.69
C LEU A 64 -0.71 7.85 -4.64
N ALA A 65 -0.81 9.17 -4.66
CA ALA A 65 0.08 10.00 -5.47
C ALA A 65 1.54 9.85 -5.05
N LEU A 66 1.83 9.87 -3.74
CA LEU A 66 3.20 9.78 -3.22
C LEU A 66 3.79 8.37 -3.33
N VAL A 67 3.17 7.39 -2.68
CA VAL A 67 3.63 5.99 -2.68
C VAL A 67 3.58 5.42 -4.09
N GLY A 68 2.50 5.70 -4.84
CA GLY A 68 2.36 5.26 -6.21
C GLY A 68 3.46 5.81 -7.12
N ALA A 69 3.74 7.12 -7.07
CA ALA A 69 4.77 7.72 -7.93
C ALA A 69 6.16 7.17 -7.61
N VAL A 70 6.48 6.97 -6.32
CA VAL A 70 7.74 6.36 -5.90
C VAL A 70 7.86 4.94 -6.45
N THR A 71 6.81 4.12 -6.26
CA THR A 71 6.80 2.73 -6.72
C THR A 71 6.88 2.65 -8.25
N GLU A 72 6.15 3.48 -8.98
CA GLU A 72 6.20 3.49 -10.45
C GLU A 72 7.57 3.93 -10.96
N ARG A 73 8.20 4.93 -10.32
CA ARG A 73 9.53 5.40 -10.68
C ARG A 73 10.61 4.32 -10.48
N LEU A 74 10.54 3.57 -9.38
CA LEU A 74 11.57 2.60 -9.01
C LEU A 74 11.33 1.21 -9.59
N LEU A 75 10.07 0.78 -9.70
CA LEU A 75 9.71 -0.57 -10.12
C LEU A 75 9.06 -0.63 -11.52
N GLY A 76 8.61 0.50 -12.06
CA GLY A 76 7.89 0.57 -13.33
C GLY A 76 6.40 0.23 -13.24
N GLY A 77 5.63 0.64 -14.26
CA GLY A 77 4.17 0.56 -14.25
C GLY A 77 3.57 -0.85 -14.15
N VAL A 78 4.24 -1.86 -14.73
CA VAL A 78 3.76 -3.26 -14.63
C VAL A 78 3.86 -3.75 -13.19
N ARG A 79 5.02 -3.57 -12.55
CA ARG A 79 5.21 -4.00 -11.16
C ARG A 79 4.31 -3.22 -10.20
N TRP A 80 4.11 -1.93 -10.46
CA TRP A 80 3.12 -1.12 -9.78
C TRP A 80 1.73 -1.79 -9.84
N ALA A 81 1.25 -2.17 -11.02
CA ALA A 81 -0.08 -2.75 -11.18
C ALA A 81 -0.22 -4.10 -10.47
N VAL A 82 0.80 -4.96 -10.53
CA VAL A 82 0.78 -6.26 -9.85
C VAL A 82 0.79 -6.07 -8.32
N LEU A 83 1.61 -5.16 -7.78
CA LEU A 83 1.63 -4.87 -6.34
C LEU A 83 0.33 -4.25 -5.84
N PHE A 84 -0.24 -3.33 -6.61
CA PHE A 84 -1.56 -2.74 -6.34
C PHE A 84 -2.65 -3.83 -6.28
N ALA A 85 -2.64 -4.76 -7.23
CA ALA A 85 -3.55 -5.90 -7.25
C ALA A 85 -3.32 -6.86 -6.09
N ALA A 86 -2.06 -7.16 -5.74
CA ALA A 86 -1.73 -8.04 -4.62
C ALA A 86 -2.23 -7.46 -3.28
N GLY A 87 -2.02 -6.17 -3.04
CA GLY A 87 -2.55 -5.48 -1.86
C GLY A 87 -4.08 -5.48 -1.81
N THR A 88 -4.73 -5.27 -2.96
CA THR A 88 -6.19 -5.34 -3.10
C THR A 88 -6.69 -6.73 -2.72
N VAL A 89 -6.16 -7.79 -3.34
CA VAL A 89 -6.61 -9.17 -3.10
C VAL A 89 -6.40 -9.54 -1.63
N GLY A 90 -5.20 -9.30 -1.10
CA GLY A 90 -4.89 -9.61 0.30
C GLY A 90 -5.79 -8.87 1.29
N GLY A 91 -5.96 -7.55 1.11
CA GLY A 91 -6.79 -6.72 1.97
C GLY A 91 -8.28 -7.08 1.89
N GLN A 92 -8.81 -7.37 0.69
CA GLN A 92 -10.20 -7.79 0.51
C GLN A 92 -10.46 -9.15 1.15
N LEU A 93 -9.59 -10.14 0.93
CA LEU A 93 -9.72 -11.46 1.57
C LEU A 93 -9.70 -11.35 3.09
N ALA A 94 -8.76 -10.56 3.63
CA ALA A 94 -8.67 -10.29 5.06
C ALA A 94 -9.96 -9.65 5.58
N ALA A 95 -10.46 -8.61 4.91
CA ALA A 95 -11.68 -7.93 5.31
C ALA A 95 -12.92 -8.83 5.28
N PHE A 96 -13.08 -9.68 4.26
CA PHE A 96 -14.18 -10.66 4.23
C PHE A 96 -14.05 -11.71 5.33
N ALA A 97 -12.83 -12.21 5.59
CA ALA A 97 -12.59 -13.17 6.67
C ALA A 97 -12.91 -12.56 8.05
N MET A 98 -12.64 -11.27 8.24
CA MET A 98 -12.91 -10.52 9.48
C MET A 98 -14.33 -9.94 9.55
N ARG A 99 -15.14 -10.12 8.49
CA ARG A 99 -16.48 -9.51 8.34
C ARG A 99 -16.46 -7.99 8.51
N GLU A 100 -15.40 -7.34 8.02
CA GLU A 100 -15.23 -5.90 8.07
C GLU A 100 -15.95 -5.23 6.89
N PRO A 101 -16.99 -4.40 7.11
CA PRO A 101 -17.65 -3.67 6.04
C PRO A 101 -16.78 -2.50 5.54
N GLY A 102 -17.26 -1.81 4.51
CA GLY A 102 -16.71 -0.51 4.12
C GLY A 102 -15.89 -0.52 2.83
N GLY A 103 -15.15 0.54 2.55
CA GLY A 103 -14.39 0.68 1.32
C GLY A 103 -13.12 1.52 1.48
N GLY A 104 -12.24 1.37 0.52
CA GLY A 104 -10.99 2.10 0.48
C GLY A 104 -9.96 1.50 -0.46
N ASP A 105 -9.34 2.34 -1.27
CA ASP A 105 -8.14 2.01 -2.04
C ASP A 105 -6.86 1.94 -1.19
N SER A 106 -6.94 2.21 0.12
CA SER A 106 -5.81 2.11 1.06
C SER A 106 -5.17 0.73 1.08
N ILE A 107 -5.94 -0.35 0.90
CA ILE A 107 -5.38 -1.71 0.74
C ILE A 107 -4.53 -1.83 -0.52
N ALA A 108 -4.92 -1.21 -1.62
CA ALA A 108 -4.10 -1.27 -2.82
C ALA A 108 -2.79 -0.48 -2.65
N ILE A 109 -2.86 0.67 -1.96
CA ILE A 109 -1.69 1.48 -1.58
C ILE A 109 -0.78 0.70 -0.61
N CYS A 110 -1.35 -0.08 0.31
CA CYS A 110 -0.59 -0.99 1.18
C CYS A 110 0.19 -2.04 0.39
N GLY A 111 -0.39 -2.63 -0.66
CA GLY A 111 0.33 -3.53 -1.55
C GLY A 111 1.55 -2.89 -2.22
N LEU A 112 1.39 -1.66 -2.71
CA LEU A 112 2.49 -0.86 -3.27
C LEU A 112 3.58 -0.61 -2.22
N ALA A 113 3.18 -0.15 -1.02
CA ALA A 113 4.10 0.14 0.07
C ALA A 113 4.86 -1.09 0.55
N GLY A 114 4.17 -2.23 0.73
CA GLY A 114 4.78 -3.48 1.14
C GLY A 114 5.82 -3.98 0.15
N GLY A 115 5.50 -3.96 -1.15
CA GLY A 115 6.48 -4.30 -2.19
C GLY A 115 7.68 -3.35 -2.18
N LEU A 116 7.43 -2.05 -2.05
CA LEU A 116 8.50 -1.05 -2.03
C LEU A 116 9.42 -1.20 -0.81
N VAL A 117 8.90 -1.55 0.38
CA VAL A 117 9.71 -1.84 1.57
C VAL A 117 10.70 -2.97 1.31
N VAL A 118 10.24 -4.09 0.74
CA VAL A 118 11.11 -5.24 0.42
C VAL A 118 12.11 -4.91 -0.68
N TRP A 119 11.71 -4.12 -1.67
CA TRP A 119 12.63 -3.66 -2.71
C TRP A 119 13.76 -2.80 -2.12
N LEU A 120 13.43 -1.81 -1.28
CA LEU A 120 14.40 -0.91 -0.63
C LEU A 120 15.30 -1.60 0.40
N LEU A 121 14.84 -2.69 1.02
CA LEU A 121 15.65 -3.53 1.91
C LEU A 121 16.73 -4.32 1.15
N ALA A 122 16.40 -4.80 -0.06
CA ALA A 122 17.32 -5.55 -0.90
C ALA A 122 18.30 -4.64 -1.66
N GLU A 123 17.86 -3.43 -2.00
CA GLU A 123 18.67 -2.46 -2.73
C GLU A 123 19.87 -1.97 -1.91
N ARG A 124 21.04 -1.93 -2.56
CA ARG A 124 22.30 -1.55 -1.90
C ARG A 124 22.67 -0.08 -2.13
N ALA A 125 22.03 0.57 -3.10
CA ALA A 125 22.18 2.00 -3.32
C ALA A 125 21.66 2.82 -2.12
N ASP A 126 22.32 3.95 -1.87
CA ASP A 126 21.94 4.94 -0.87
C ASP A 126 21.95 6.33 -1.50
N THR A 127 21.19 6.48 -2.59
CA THR A 127 21.03 7.78 -3.23
C THR A 127 20.04 8.63 -2.44
N ALA A 128 20.12 9.96 -2.60
CA ALA A 128 19.12 10.87 -2.02
C ALA A 128 17.68 10.52 -2.47
N ALA A 129 17.52 9.97 -3.68
CA ALA A 129 16.22 9.51 -4.18
C ALA A 129 15.70 8.27 -3.43
N ASP A 130 16.60 7.38 -2.99
CA ASP A 130 16.26 6.18 -2.21
C ASP A 130 15.95 6.54 -0.76
N VAL A 131 16.67 7.50 -0.17
CA VAL A 131 16.37 8.04 1.16
C VAL A 131 14.99 8.69 1.16
N TRP A 132 14.68 9.51 0.15
CA TRP A 132 13.36 10.12 0.01
C TRP A 132 12.26 9.07 -0.20
N ALA A 133 12.48 8.08 -1.07
CA ALA A 133 11.56 6.97 -1.28
C ALA A 133 11.29 6.18 0.00
N THR A 134 12.35 5.92 0.78
CA THR A 134 12.25 5.29 2.10
C THR A 134 11.44 6.15 3.06
N GLY A 135 11.68 7.46 3.08
CA GLY A 135 10.93 8.42 3.88
C GLY A 135 9.43 8.34 3.59
N VAL A 136 9.05 8.38 2.31
CA VAL A 136 7.64 8.29 1.89
C VAL A 136 7.00 6.98 2.38
N VAL A 137 7.62 5.83 2.12
CA VAL A 137 7.00 4.54 2.44
C VAL A 137 6.98 4.24 3.94
N VAL A 138 8.04 4.57 4.67
CA VAL A 138 8.11 4.35 6.13
C VAL A 138 7.16 5.30 6.85
N CYS A 139 7.07 6.58 6.44
CA CYS A 139 6.10 7.49 7.02
C CYS A 139 4.66 7.05 6.74
N TYR A 140 4.37 6.51 5.56
CA TYR A 140 3.06 5.93 5.25
C TYR A 140 2.73 4.75 6.16
N VAL A 141 3.63 3.78 6.30
CA VAL A 141 3.41 2.61 7.19
C VAL A 141 3.28 3.05 8.65
N ALA A 142 4.09 4.02 9.09
CA ALA A 142 4.00 4.58 10.44
C ALA A 142 2.67 5.30 10.69
N ALA A 143 2.19 6.11 9.73
CA ALA A 143 0.90 6.79 9.81
C ALA A 143 -0.25 5.78 9.96
N LEU A 144 -0.25 4.75 9.11
CA LEU A 144 -1.24 3.68 9.11
C LEU A 144 -1.24 2.92 10.44
N THR A 145 -0.06 2.55 10.93
CA THR A 145 0.11 1.81 12.18
C THR A 145 -0.33 2.65 13.38
N GLY A 146 0.09 3.91 13.43
CA GLY A 146 -0.32 4.82 14.49
C GLY A 146 -1.81 5.11 14.48
N TRP A 147 -2.43 5.20 13.29
CA TRP A 147 -3.88 5.34 13.16
C TRP A 147 -4.61 4.13 13.76
N GLY A 148 -4.19 2.90 13.42
CA GLY A 148 -4.78 1.66 13.96
C GLY A 148 -4.63 1.52 15.47
N LEU A 149 -3.52 1.99 16.05
CA LEU A 149 -3.25 1.85 17.49
C LEU A 149 -3.87 2.94 18.38
N GLY A 150 -4.05 4.15 17.86
CA GLY A 150 -4.52 5.27 18.69
C GLY A 150 -5.00 6.50 17.92
N GLY A 151 -5.41 6.31 16.67
CA GLY A 151 -5.98 7.35 15.82
C GLY A 151 -4.98 8.42 15.40
N VAL A 152 -5.52 9.58 15.00
CA VAL A 152 -4.75 10.64 14.31
C VAL A 152 -3.56 11.19 15.09
N ARG A 153 -3.65 11.27 16.44
CA ARG A 153 -2.54 11.80 17.26
C ARG A 153 -1.36 10.86 17.26
N VAL A 154 -1.60 9.56 17.41
CA VAL A 154 -0.54 8.54 17.38
C VAL A 154 0.03 8.41 15.97
N ALA A 155 -0.82 8.49 14.93
CA ALA A 155 -0.36 8.55 13.54
C ALA A 155 0.61 9.73 13.30
N ALA A 156 0.28 10.93 13.77
CA ALA A 156 1.13 12.10 13.61
C ALA A 156 2.50 11.94 14.30
N VAL A 157 2.51 11.44 15.55
CA VAL A 157 3.76 11.15 16.28
C VAL A 157 4.59 10.09 15.56
N ALA A 158 3.96 9.02 15.07
CA ALA A 158 4.64 7.95 14.36
C ALA A 158 5.28 8.44 13.05
N VAL A 159 4.61 9.32 12.30
CA VAL A 159 5.16 9.94 11.09
C VAL A 159 6.37 10.81 11.41
N VAL A 160 6.29 11.66 12.42
CA VAL A 160 7.41 12.52 12.82
C VAL A 160 8.61 11.67 13.26
N ALA A 161 8.38 10.65 14.09
CA ALA A 161 9.42 9.73 14.50
C ALA A 161 10.07 9.01 13.31
N ALA A 162 9.25 8.49 12.38
CA ALA A 162 9.74 7.87 11.15
C ALA A 162 10.60 8.83 10.30
N ALA A 163 10.11 10.05 10.07
CA ALA A 163 10.81 11.06 9.28
C ALA A 163 12.17 11.45 9.89
N LEU A 164 12.26 11.50 11.22
CA LEU A 164 13.51 11.79 11.93
C LEU A 164 14.49 10.61 11.91
N VAL A 165 14.02 9.37 11.90
CA VAL A 165 14.87 8.17 11.95
C VAL A 165 15.42 7.77 10.58
N VAL A 166 14.63 7.93 9.52
CA VAL A 166 14.99 7.48 8.16
C VAL A 166 16.36 7.96 7.67
N PRO A 167 16.76 9.24 7.84
CA PRO A 167 18.06 9.73 7.37
C PRO A 167 19.27 9.08 8.06
N PHE A 168 19.10 8.57 9.28
CA PHE A 168 20.21 8.07 10.11
C PHE A 168 20.21 6.54 10.24
N ALA A 169 19.04 5.90 10.18
CA ALA A 169 18.87 4.47 10.43
C ALA A 169 17.91 3.81 9.43
N ARG A 170 18.08 4.13 8.14
CA ARG A 170 17.22 3.70 7.02
C ARG A 170 16.83 2.21 7.07
N ARG A 171 17.81 1.32 7.24
CA ARG A 171 17.56 -0.14 7.28
C ARG A 171 16.75 -0.57 8.51
N ALA A 172 17.02 0.03 9.66
CA ALA A 172 16.23 -0.22 10.87
C ALA A 172 14.80 0.27 10.68
N ALA A 173 14.61 1.46 10.10
CA ALA A 173 13.29 2.01 9.81
C ALA A 173 12.47 1.10 8.86
N LEU A 174 13.10 0.57 7.80
CA LEU A 174 12.46 -0.40 6.90
C LEU A 174 12.15 -1.74 7.60
N ALA A 175 13.05 -2.25 8.43
CA ALA A 175 12.80 -3.45 9.22
C ALA A 175 11.64 -3.25 10.21
N CYS A 176 11.56 -2.08 10.85
CA CYS A 176 10.43 -1.69 11.68
C CYS A 176 9.13 -1.64 10.88
N ALA A 177 9.14 -1.18 9.62
CA ALA A 177 7.96 -1.19 8.76
C ALA A 177 7.46 -2.62 8.48
N VAL A 178 8.36 -3.60 8.32
CA VAL A 178 7.99 -5.04 8.24
C VAL A 178 7.35 -5.50 9.55
N GLY A 179 7.94 -5.15 10.70
CA GLY A 179 7.37 -5.44 12.01
C GLY A 179 5.98 -4.84 12.20
N CYS A 180 5.75 -3.61 11.73
CA CYS A 180 4.45 -2.94 11.77
C CYS A 180 3.40 -3.67 10.92
N ALA A 181 3.77 -4.13 9.71
CA ALA A 181 2.88 -4.92 8.86
C ALA A 181 2.46 -6.23 9.53
N LEU A 182 3.40 -6.93 10.17
CA LEU A 182 3.12 -8.13 10.96
C LEU A 182 2.23 -7.83 12.17
N ALA A 183 2.52 -6.77 12.92
CA ALA A 183 1.75 -6.38 14.09
C ALA A 183 0.30 -6.03 13.73
N LEU A 184 0.08 -5.27 12.65
CA LEU A 184 -1.25 -4.97 12.13
C LEU A 184 -1.99 -6.25 11.71
N ALA A 185 -1.34 -7.17 11.01
CA ALA A 185 -1.96 -8.43 10.60
C ALA A 185 -2.37 -9.29 11.82
N VAL A 186 -1.51 -9.36 12.84
CA VAL A 186 -1.82 -10.06 14.11
C VAL A 186 -2.95 -9.37 14.87
N ALA A 187 -3.03 -8.04 14.80
CA ALA A 187 -4.11 -7.25 15.40
C ALA A 187 -5.43 -7.31 14.60
N ALA A 188 -5.57 -8.22 13.64
CA ALA A 188 -6.74 -8.36 12.77
C ALA A 188 -7.07 -7.05 12.02
N ASP A 189 -6.04 -6.37 11.51
CA ASP A 189 -6.17 -5.21 10.63
C ASP A 189 -5.91 -5.63 9.16
N LEU A 190 -6.87 -5.32 8.28
CA LEU A 190 -6.83 -5.65 6.86
C LEU A 190 -5.64 -5.03 6.11
N HIS A 191 -5.13 -3.90 6.58
CA HIS A 191 -3.98 -3.23 5.99
C HIS A 191 -2.69 -3.98 6.28
N GLY A 192 -2.59 -4.67 7.44
CA GLY A 192 -1.45 -5.53 7.76
C GLY A 192 -1.32 -6.68 6.76
N VAL A 193 -2.40 -7.41 6.51
CA VAL A 193 -2.42 -8.50 5.50
C VAL A 193 -2.13 -7.97 4.10
N SER A 194 -2.63 -6.78 3.79
CA SER A 194 -2.40 -6.13 2.50
C SER A 194 -0.93 -5.72 2.28
N LEU A 195 -0.28 -5.13 3.29
CA LEU A 195 1.17 -4.85 3.29
C LEU A 195 1.95 -6.14 3.08
N LEU A 196 1.65 -7.18 3.85
CA LEU A 196 2.33 -8.48 3.76
C LEU A 196 2.16 -9.13 2.38
N SER A 197 1.03 -8.93 1.71
CA SER A 197 0.79 -9.44 0.35
C SER A 197 1.74 -8.80 -0.66
N GLY A 198 1.94 -7.47 -0.58
CA GLY A 198 2.94 -6.76 -1.38
C GLY A 198 4.36 -7.19 -1.06
N MET A 199 4.69 -7.33 0.23
CA MET A 199 6.01 -7.79 0.70
C MET A 199 6.34 -9.20 0.19
N ALA A 200 5.42 -10.15 0.36
CA ALA A 200 5.59 -11.54 -0.06
C ALA A 200 5.79 -11.66 -1.57
N LEU A 201 4.99 -10.95 -2.36
CA LEU A 201 5.13 -10.95 -3.82
C LEU A 201 6.47 -10.38 -4.27
N GLN A 202 6.92 -9.27 -3.67
CA GLN A 202 8.22 -8.69 -4.01
C GLN A 202 9.39 -9.61 -3.59
N ALA A 203 9.30 -10.22 -2.40
CA ALA A 203 10.30 -11.15 -1.91
C ALA A 203 10.41 -12.39 -2.83
N TYR A 204 9.26 -12.97 -3.22
CA TYR A 204 9.20 -14.07 -4.17
C TYR A 204 9.95 -13.73 -5.46
N ARG A 205 9.70 -12.55 -6.04
CA ARG A 205 10.38 -12.14 -7.27
C ARG A 205 11.89 -12.03 -7.12
N GLN A 206 12.39 -11.54 -5.99
CA GLN A 206 13.83 -11.43 -5.76
C GLN A 206 14.51 -12.80 -5.69
N LEU A 207 13.82 -13.81 -5.13
CA LEU A 207 14.33 -15.19 -5.07
C LEU A 207 14.46 -15.83 -6.47
N PHE A 208 13.53 -15.54 -7.38
CA PHE A 208 13.50 -16.14 -8.73
C PHE A 208 14.11 -15.25 -9.83
N GLN A 209 14.69 -14.11 -9.48
CA GLN A 209 15.43 -13.23 -10.40
C GLN A 209 16.95 -13.17 -10.11
N ALA A 210 17.48 -14.07 -9.27
CA ALA A 210 18.93 -14.19 -9.07
C ALA A 210 19.64 -14.39 -10.44
N PRO A 211 20.79 -13.74 -10.69
CA PRO A 211 21.49 -13.92 -11.95
C PRO A 211 21.83 -15.40 -12.13
N GLN A 212 21.48 -15.99 -13.26
CA GLN A 212 22.27 -17.11 -13.76
C GLN A 212 23.66 -16.53 -14.01
N GLN A 213 24.57 -16.64 -13.03
CA GLN A 213 25.97 -16.40 -13.27
C GLN A 213 26.40 -17.43 -14.30
N SER A 214 26.71 -16.91 -15.49
CA SER A 214 27.34 -17.60 -16.60
C SER A 214 28.44 -18.53 -16.10
N ALA A 215 28.19 -19.84 -16.21
CA ALA A 215 29.26 -20.82 -16.21
C ALA A 215 30.15 -20.52 -17.42
N VAL A 216 31.20 -19.74 -17.23
CA VAL A 216 32.34 -19.72 -18.14
C VAL A 216 33.11 -20.99 -17.81
N PRO A 217 33.17 -22.00 -18.70
CA PRO A 217 33.99 -23.18 -18.45
C PRO A 217 35.47 -22.77 -18.40
N PRO A 218 36.28 -23.39 -17.53
CA PRO A 218 37.72 -23.15 -17.53
C PRO A 218 38.32 -23.57 -18.88
N ALA A 219 39.23 -22.74 -19.37
CA ALA A 219 39.98 -22.92 -20.61
C ALA A 219 40.90 -24.16 -20.56
#